data_AF-A0A1J0I5F1-F1
#
_entry.id   AF-A0A1J0I5F1-F1
#
_cell.length_a   1.000
_cell.length_b   1.000
_cell.length_c   1.000
_cell.angle_alpha   90.00
_cell.angle_beta   90.00
_cell.angle_gamma   90.00
#
_symmetry.space_group_name_H-M   'P 1'
#
loop_
_entity.id
_entity.type
_entity.pdbx_description
1 polymer ?
#
loop_
_entity_poly.entity_id
_entity_poly.type
_entity_poly.pdbx_seq_one_letter_code
_entity_poly.pdbx_strand_id
1 'polypeptide(L)'
;AQCFDMIEEAREIIAEAKSCGLAVVLWSYPRGEGISKEGETAVDVISYAAHIAALLGANIIKVKLPTNHLEKEKIEAGNIESLSKRIEYVRKSCFAGK
;
A
#
# COMPACT_ATOMS: atom_id res chain seq x y z
N ALA A 1 2.44 -16.01 -9.05
CA ALA A 1 1.07 -16.45 -9.39
C ALA A 1 0.10 -15.97 -8.32
N GLN A 2 0.23 -16.45 -7.07
CA GLN A 2 -0.72 -16.17 -5.98
C GLN A 2 -1.01 -14.68 -5.68
N CYS A 3 -0.05 -13.76 -5.86
CA CYS A 3 -0.30 -12.34 -5.60
C CYS A 3 -1.24 -11.69 -6.62
N PHE A 4 -1.16 -12.10 -7.89
CA PHE A 4 -2.04 -11.57 -8.95
C PHE A 4 -3.47 -12.08 -8.76
N ASP A 5 -3.64 -13.32 -8.31
CA ASP A 5 -4.94 -13.90 -8.02
C ASP A 5 -5.68 -13.10 -6.93
N MET A 6 -4.99 -12.74 -5.84
CA MET A 6 -5.58 -11.90 -4.78
C MET A 6 -5.93 -10.48 -5.26
N ILE A 7 -5.14 -9.92 -6.18
CA ILE A 7 -5.39 -8.57 -6.74
C ILE A 7 -6.61 -8.60 -7.65
N GLU A 8 -6.75 -9.63 -8.51
CA GLU A 8 -7.93 -9.79 -9.37
C GLU A 8 -9.19 -10.06 -8.57
N GLU A 9 -9.14 -10.92 -7.55
CA GLU A 9 -10.26 -11.15 -6.63
C GLU A 9 -10.69 -9.85 -5.94
N ALA A 10 -9.72 -9.08 -5.42
CA ALA A 10 -9.99 -7.78 -4.82
C ALA A 10 -10.63 -6.80 -5.83
N ARG A 11 -10.17 -6.78 -7.09
CA ARG A 11 -10.73 -5.92 -8.15
C ARG A 11 -12.21 -6.24 -8.36
N GLU A 12 -12.59 -7.52 -8.41
CA GLU A 12 -13.97 -7.96 -8.61
C GLU A 12 -14.85 -7.60 -7.42
N ILE A 13 -14.41 -7.91 -6.20
CA ILE A 13 -15.14 -7.57 -4.96
C ILE A 13 -15.34 -6.05 -4.85
N ILE A 14 -14.34 -5.25 -5.19
CA ILE A 14 -14.42 -3.79 -5.13
C ILE A 14 -15.41 -3.26 -6.18
N ALA A 15 -15.40 -3.81 -7.40
CA ALA A 15 -16.33 -3.42 -8.44
C ALA A 15 -17.78 -3.73 -8.03
N GLU A 16 -18.03 -4.89 -7.44
CA GLU A 16 -19.36 -5.27 -6.91
C GLU A 16 -19.78 -4.37 -5.74
N ALA A 17 -18.91 -4.15 -4.75
CA ALA A 17 -19.21 -3.27 -3.63
C ALA A 17 -19.61 -1.86 -4.10
N LYS A 18 -18.90 -1.33 -5.09
CA LYS A 18 -19.20 -0.02 -5.68
C LYS A 18 -20.51 0.01 -6.48
N SER A 19 -20.85 -1.06 -7.20
CA SER A 19 -22.13 -1.14 -7.92
C SER A 19 -23.32 -1.14 -6.94
N CYS A 20 -23.11 -1.64 -5.72
CA CYS A 20 -24.05 -1.60 -4.61
C CYS A 20 -24.00 -0.31 -3.76
N GLY A 21 -23.16 0.67 -4.11
CA GLY A 21 -23.01 1.91 -3.35
C GLY A 21 -22.30 1.75 -1.99
N LEU A 22 -21.57 0.66 -1.77
CA LEU A 22 -20.84 0.38 -0.54
C LEU A 22 -19.43 0.97 -0.57
N ALA A 23 -18.98 1.49 0.57
CA ALA A 23 -17.59 1.90 0.76
C ALA A 23 -16.69 0.69 0.96
N VAL A 24 -15.49 0.74 0.39
CA VAL A 24 -14.47 -0.30 0.51
C VAL A 24 -13.36 0.14 1.45
N VAL A 25 -13.10 -0.70 2.46
CA VAL A 25 -11.90 -0.63 3.29
C VAL A 25 -10.98 -1.78 2.90
N LEU A 26 -9.76 -1.50 2.43
CA LEU A 26 -8.80 -2.52 2.02
C LEU A 26 -7.60 -2.58 2.98
N TRP A 27 -7.31 -3.77 3.49
CA TRP A 27 -6.10 -4.05 4.28
C TRP A 27 -4.96 -4.39 3.33
N SER A 28 -4.04 -3.44 3.16
CA SER A 28 -2.90 -3.60 2.26
C SER A 28 -1.64 -3.89 3.07
N TYR A 29 -1.43 -5.18 3.35
CA TYR A 29 -0.28 -5.68 4.12
C TYR A 29 0.66 -6.49 3.22
N PRO A 30 1.73 -5.88 2.68
CA PRO A 30 2.69 -6.57 1.84
C PRO A 30 3.43 -7.64 2.64
N ARG A 31 3.51 -8.85 2.06
CA ARG A 31 4.13 -10.04 2.64
C ARG A 31 4.39 -11.08 1.54
N GLY A 32 5.20 -12.08 1.85
CA GLY A 32 5.43 -13.25 0.99
C GLY A 32 6.88 -13.39 0.58
N GLU A 33 7.15 -14.41 -0.23
CA GLU A 33 8.49 -14.68 -0.75
C GLU A 33 9.00 -13.48 -1.56
N GLY A 34 10.20 -12.99 -1.22
CA GLY A 34 10.83 -11.84 -1.89
C GLY A 34 10.72 -10.49 -1.16
N ILE A 35 10.14 -10.48 0.05
CA ILE A 35 10.18 -9.35 0.98
C ILE A 35 10.81 -9.84 2.28
N SER A 36 11.84 -9.13 2.78
CA SER A 36 12.43 -9.42 4.09
C SER A 36 11.44 -9.19 5.24
N LYS A 37 11.77 -9.65 6.46
CA LYS A 37 10.86 -9.45 7.59
C LYS A 37 10.72 -7.96 7.95
N GLU A 38 11.82 -7.24 7.85
CA GLU A 38 11.92 -5.79 7.99
C GLU A 38 11.16 -5.09 6.85
N GLY A 39 11.29 -5.63 5.65
CA GLY A 39 10.64 -5.20 4.40
C GLY A 39 9.12 -5.16 4.47
N GLU A 40 8.48 -6.02 5.27
CA GLU A 40 7.02 -5.99 5.49
C GLU A 40 6.52 -4.64 6.07
N THR A 41 7.43 -3.82 6.59
CA THR A 41 7.14 -2.49 7.16
C THR A 41 7.99 -1.37 6.55
N ALA A 42 8.81 -1.65 5.54
CA ALA A 42 9.63 -0.66 4.87
C ALA A 42 8.77 0.41 4.20
N VAL A 43 9.23 1.67 4.21
CA VAL A 43 8.41 2.80 3.74
C VAL A 43 8.12 2.71 2.24
N ASP A 44 9.08 2.25 1.43
CA ASP A 44 8.93 2.03 -0.01
C ASP A 44 7.92 0.92 -0.32
N VAL A 45 8.00 -0.19 0.42
CA VAL A 45 7.11 -1.34 0.25
C VAL A 45 5.67 -1.00 0.66
N ILE A 46 5.49 -0.36 1.82
CA ILE A 46 4.18 0.10 2.28
C ILE A 46 3.58 1.12 1.31
N SER A 47 4.39 2.04 0.78
CA SER A 47 3.93 3.04 -0.19
C SER A 47 3.46 2.42 -1.49
N TYR A 48 4.17 1.40 -1.99
CA TYR A 48 3.74 0.68 -3.19
C TYR A 48 2.45 -0.10 -2.94
N ALA A 49 2.35 -0.80 -1.82
CA ALA A 49 1.13 -1.52 -1.45
C ALA A 49 -0.09 -0.59 -1.29
N ALA A 50 0.12 0.61 -0.74
CA ALA A 50 -0.92 1.64 -0.65
C ALA A 50 -1.32 2.16 -2.05
N HIS A 51 -0.35 2.36 -2.95
CA HIS A 51 -0.63 2.78 -4.32
C HIS A 51 -1.48 1.75 -5.08
N ILE A 52 -1.16 0.45 -4.98
CA ILE A 52 -1.97 -0.61 -5.60
C ILE A 52 -3.39 -0.62 -5.04
N ALA A 53 -3.56 -0.49 -3.72
CA ALA A 53 -4.88 -0.39 -3.10
C ALA A 53 -5.69 0.81 -3.62
N ALA A 54 -5.02 1.94 -3.87
CA ALA A 54 -5.64 3.13 -4.45
C ALA A 54 -6.05 2.89 -5.92
N LEU A 55 -5.21 2.23 -6.72
CA LEU A 55 -5.51 1.84 -8.10
C LEU A 55 -6.71 0.88 -8.20
N LEU A 56 -6.83 -0.05 -7.25
CA LEU A 56 -7.99 -0.93 -7.12
C LEU A 56 -9.27 -0.16 -6.73
N GLY A 57 -9.11 1.06 -6.21
CA GLY A 57 -10.20 1.98 -5.93
C GLY A 57 -10.79 1.82 -4.52
N ALA A 58 -10.01 1.37 -3.55
CA ALA A 58 -10.41 1.41 -2.15
C ALA A 58 -10.75 2.84 -1.69
N ASN A 59 -11.76 2.99 -0.83
CA ASN A 59 -12.07 4.29 -0.22
C ASN A 59 -11.18 4.56 1.00
N ILE A 60 -10.86 3.52 1.77
CA ILE A 60 -9.96 3.59 2.92
C ILE A 60 -8.92 2.49 2.77
N ILE A 61 -7.65 2.85 2.95
CA ILE A 61 -6.53 1.92 2.85
C ILE A 61 -5.89 1.77 4.22
N LYS A 62 -5.94 0.55 4.77
CA LYS A 62 -5.33 0.20 6.05
C LYS A 62 -3.96 -0.44 5.81
N VAL A 63 -2.90 0.25 6.25
CA VAL A 63 -1.50 -0.23 6.19
C VAL A 63 -0.89 -0.38 7.60
N LYS A 64 0.24 -1.09 7.69
CA LYS A 64 1.11 -1.07 8.89
C LYS A 64 1.82 0.28 9.00
N LEU A 65 2.25 0.65 10.21
CA LEU A 65 3.08 1.84 10.38
C LEU A 65 4.42 1.64 9.66
N PRO A 66 4.82 2.56 8.76
CA PRO A 66 6.09 2.44 8.04
C PRO A 66 7.28 2.73 8.97
N THR A 67 8.31 1.90 8.88
CA THR A 67 9.64 2.16 9.45
C THR A 67 10.46 3.00 8.47
N ASN A 68 11.63 3.49 8.90
CA ASN A 68 12.57 4.19 8.01
C ASN A 68 13.45 3.24 7.17
N HIS A 69 13.18 1.93 7.21
CA HIS A 69 13.84 0.95 6.35
C HIS A 69 13.39 1.11 4.90
N LEU A 70 14.32 0.92 3.97
CA LEU A 70 14.07 0.82 2.54
C LEU A 70 14.45 -0.58 2.08
N GLU A 71 13.48 -1.33 1.56
CA GLU A 71 13.74 -2.69 1.08
C GLU A 71 14.51 -2.68 -0.24
N LYS A 72 14.35 -1.63 -1.05
CA LYS A 72 15.07 -1.45 -2.32
C LYS A 72 16.14 -0.37 -2.21
N GLU A 73 17.37 -0.70 -2.61
CA GLU A 73 18.54 0.17 -2.52
C GLU A 73 18.48 1.45 -3.39
N LYS A 74 17.65 1.46 -4.44
CA LYS A 74 17.59 2.55 -5.44
C LYS A 74 16.40 3.51 -5.27
N ILE A 75 15.90 3.67 -4.04
CA ILE A 75 14.77 4.57 -3.74
C ILE A 75 15.31 5.88 -3.15
N GLU A 76 15.03 7.00 -3.81
CA GLU A 76 15.27 8.34 -3.26
C GLU A 76 14.07 8.81 -2.43
N ALA A 77 13.99 8.37 -1.18
CA ALA A 77 12.84 8.63 -0.32
C ALA A 77 12.77 10.06 0.27
N GLY A 78 13.85 10.84 0.13
CA GLY A 78 13.98 12.14 0.82
C GLY A 78 14.04 11.96 2.34
N ASN A 79 13.45 12.91 3.08
CA ASN A 79 13.42 12.84 4.55
C ASN A 79 12.31 11.89 5.05
N ILE A 80 12.71 10.78 5.66
CA ILE A 80 11.83 9.76 6.25
C ILE A 80 12.10 9.50 7.74
N GLU A 81 12.78 10.43 8.43
CA GLU A 81 13.23 10.25 9.82
C GLU A 81 12.07 10.18 10.81
N SER A 82 11.11 11.10 10.70
CA SER A 82 9.93 11.13 11.56
C SER A 82 8.79 10.29 11.00
N LEU A 83 7.97 9.70 11.88
CA LEU A 83 6.80 8.93 11.47
C LEU A 83 5.83 9.78 10.62
N SER A 84 5.65 11.06 10.95
CA SER A 84 4.80 11.96 10.17
C SER A 84 5.29 12.13 8.73
N LYS A 85 6.60 12.24 8.52
CA LYS A 85 7.20 12.30 7.17
C LYS A 85 7.00 11.00 6.39
N ARG A 86 7.10 9.85 7.05
CA ARG A 86 6.80 8.56 6.42
C ARG A 86 5.32 8.41 6.06
N ILE A 87 4.41 8.89 6.92
CA ILE A 87 2.97 8.91 6.61
C ILE A 87 2.70 9.85 5.42
N GLU A 88 3.33 11.02 5.37
CA GLU A 88 3.25 11.95 4.24
C GLU A 88 3.74 11.29 2.94
N TYR A 89 4.86 10.57 3.01
CA TYR A 89 5.42 9.82 1.88
C TYR A 89 4.45 8.75 1.36
N VAL A 90 3.89 7.92 2.25
CA VAL A 90 2.88 6.89 1.90
C VAL A 90 1.62 7.55 1.33
N ARG A 91 1.14 8.65 1.93
CA ARG A 91 -0.05 9.35 1.40
C ARG A 91 0.20 9.90 0.01
N LYS A 92 1.41 10.40 -0.26
CA LYS A 92 1.78 10.93 -1.59
C LYS A 92 1.77 9.84 -2.67
N SER A 93 2.06 8.58 -2.34
CA SER A 93 1.96 7.48 -3.31
C SER A 93 0.52 7.20 -3.74
N CYS A 94 -0.46 7.53 -2.91
CA CYS A 94 -1.89 7.47 -3.25
C CYS A 94 -2.32 8.74 -3.99
N PHE A 95 -2.06 8.82 -5.30
CA PHE A 95 -2.48 9.92 -6.18
C PHE A 95 -2.09 11.33 -5.67
N ALA A 96 -0.85 11.49 -5.20
CA ALA A 96 -0.36 12.73 -4.59
C ALA A 96 -1.14 13.18 -3.34
N GLY A 97 -1.81 12.25 -2.66
CA GLY A 97 -2.57 12.49 -1.44
C GLY A 97 -3.98 13.04 -1.66
N LYS A 98 -4.54 12.85 -2.87
CA LYS A 98 -5.88 13.27 -3.29
C LYS A 98 -6.89 12.12 -3.21
#